data_AF-A0A378IRP1-F1
#
_entry.id   AF-A0A378IRP1-F1
#
_cell.length_a   1.000
_cell.length_b   1.000
_cell.length_c   1.000
_cell.angle_alpha   90.00
_cell.angle_beta   90.00
_cell.angle_gamma   90.00
#
_symmetry.space_group_name_H-M   'P 1'
#
loop_
_entity.id
_entity.type
_entity.pdbx_description
1 polymer ?
#
loop_
_entity_poly.entity_id
_entity_poly.type
_entity_poly.pdbx_seq_one_letter_code
_entity_poly.pdbx_strand_id
1 'polypeptide(L)'
;MHYVIRNLGSKTIAEIAKEFAEIPYGVSSLNLSDNFLGLKPGTKLTRLLAKLPRSVSSLNLRNNRLHHLASAKLACLLAAISQSVTFLNLSKNFLYQYDVDELVQILAAIPVSVTRLDLSDNGLHLKSGTELAKIFAAIPAGVAFLDLSENELGKKSDVELAEAFAAIPPHVTSLSLSKNLLNLKSGAELARILAAIPVHIIALDLSHNRLNLKSDAELAECLAAIPASVTSLNLGWNNLHFRSGAELAMGLAALPKGVRSLNLMGNALHFKSGVELVQALAAIPANVTSLNLSENGLHYKSVPEMVQALAAIPANVASLDLSGNGLYLKSAAELVQILAAIPPHVTSLKLGGNGLHHKSGAELVQILAAIPPSVTYLDLRGNGFNLKSSAELSHALAAIPKGVIALNLSQSNLGEKSVDELIQILGAIPGTITSLDLSDNGLDKFTPAELVLLLKAIPATVTSINLGKNNLFTNKTIIERDFLLKSLQPFEQNGRLQLARNGEAAFARALLPMLSLVKQNKLPFDIVSHILGLLLSNPGNKSEIALLNNKIAQSVMSKNGLLIKQGYSRNGASFFQRLSMYFGDSTSKMNTLKNRARNNPESAEAKTLEHFCLRVH
;
A
#
# COMPACT_ATOMS: atom_id res chain seq x y z
N MET A 1 -7.69 2.11 -10.55
CA MET A 1 -7.64 1.86 -11.99
C MET A 1 -6.20 1.84 -12.45
N HIS A 2 -5.76 0.73 -13.03
CA HIS A 2 -4.44 0.60 -13.65
C HIS A 2 -4.62 0.72 -15.16
N TYR A 3 -3.80 1.51 -15.82
CA TYR A 3 -3.81 1.67 -17.28
C TYR A 3 -2.38 1.47 -17.80
N VAL A 4 -2.25 0.67 -18.85
CA VAL A 4 -0.96 0.31 -19.43
C VAL A 4 -0.94 0.80 -20.86
N ILE A 5 0.12 1.53 -21.23
CA ILE A 5 0.38 1.88 -22.62
C ILE A 5 1.65 1.13 -23.05
N ARG A 6 1.59 0.48 -24.20
CA ARG A 6 2.71 -0.34 -24.71
C ARG A 6 3.09 0.08 -26.13
N ASN A 7 4.29 -0.34 -26.52
CA ASN A 7 4.84 -0.15 -27.86
C ASN A 7 4.94 1.32 -28.29
N LEU A 8 5.18 2.25 -27.35
CA LEU A 8 5.40 3.67 -27.68
C LEU A 8 6.72 3.89 -28.42
N GLY A 9 7.71 3.01 -28.20
CA GLY A 9 9.02 3.07 -28.82
C GLY A 9 9.00 2.98 -30.35
N SER A 10 8.05 2.26 -30.93
CA SER A 10 7.88 2.15 -32.39
C SER A 10 6.98 3.24 -32.98
N LYS A 11 6.23 3.97 -32.14
CA LYS A 11 5.24 4.97 -32.57
C LYS A 11 5.86 6.34 -32.84
N THR A 12 5.32 7.07 -33.80
CA THR A 12 5.57 8.50 -33.99
C THR A 12 5.01 9.30 -32.82
N ILE A 13 5.48 10.53 -32.59
CA ILE A 13 4.95 11.35 -31.50
C ILE A 13 3.44 11.63 -31.65
N ALA A 14 2.93 11.75 -32.88
CA ALA A 14 1.51 11.98 -33.10
C ALA A 14 0.67 10.79 -32.61
N GLU A 15 1.12 9.57 -32.88
CA GLU A 15 0.50 8.34 -32.38
C GLU A 15 0.60 8.24 -30.86
N ILE A 16 1.77 8.55 -30.27
CA ILE A 16 1.92 8.59 -28.80
C ILE A 16 0.95 9.61 -28.20
N ALA A 17 0.83 10.80 -28.80
CA ALA A 17 -0.08 11.83 -28.33
C ALA A 17 -1.55 11.38 -28.37
N LYS A 18 -1.93 10.60 -29.38
CA LYS A 18 -3.25 9.98 -29.48
C LYS A 18 -3.49 9.00 -28.34
N GLU A 19 -2.54 8.11 -28.05
CA GLU A 19 -2.69 7.16 -26.93
C GLU A 19 -2.76 7.85 -25.57
N PHE A 20 -2.01 8.95 -25.40
CA PHE A 20 -2.10 9.77 -24.20
C PHE A 20 -3.45 10.47 -24.06
N ALA A 21 -4.08 10.86 -25.17
CA ALA A 21 -5.42 11.44 -25.17
C ALA A 21 -6.52 10.40 -24.87
N GLU A 22 -6.24 9.12 -25.12
CA GLU A 22 -7.13 7.99 -24.83
C GLU A 22 -7.02 7.49 -23.37
N ILE A 23 -6.14 8.08 -22.55
CA ILE A 23 -6.03 7.72 -21.12
C ILE A 23 -7.37 8.00 -20.44
N PRO A 24 -8.04 6.97 -19.88
CA PRO A 24 -9.36 7.14 -19.28
C PRO A 24 -9.37 8.09 -18.07
N TYR A 25 -10.48 8.79 -17.89
CA TYR A 25 -10.70 9.59 -16.67
C TYR A 25 -10.77 8.69 -15.43
N GLY A 26 -9.93 8.98 -14.44
CA GLY A 26 -9.89 8.26 -13.17
C GLY A 26 -8.74 7.25 -13.02
N VAL A 27 -7.86 7.14 -14.03
CA VAL A 27 -6.62 6.35 -13.95
C VAL A 27 -5.79 6.82 -12.76
N SER A 28 -5.50 5.90 -11.84
CA SER A 28 -4.72 6.15 -10.62
C SER A 28 -3.28 5.63 -10.73
N SER A 29 -3.07 4.57 -11.53
CA SER A 29 -1.77 4.00 -11.80
C SER A 29 -1.59 3.90 -13.32
N LEU A 30 -0.61 4.63 -13.85
CA LEU A 30 -0.24 4.61 -15.25
C LEU A 30 1.07 3.86 -15.42
N ASN A 31 1.04 2.83 -16.27
CA ASN A 31 2.21 2.04 -16.60
C ASN A 31 2.69 2.33 -18.02
N LEU A 32 3.86 2.94 -18.11
CA LEU A 32 4.58 3.20 -19.35
C LEU A 32 5.87 2.38 -19.42
N SER A 33 5.97 1.27 -18.69
CA SER A 33 7.18 0.45 -18.71
C SER A 33 7.45 -0.15 -20.09
N ASP A 34 8.73 -0.44 -20.36
CA ASP A 34 9.15 -1.21 -21.56
C ASP A 34 8.78 -0.52 -22.88
N ASN A 35 8.86 0.81 -22.92
CA ASN A 35 8.42 1.61 -24.07
C ASN A 35 9.55 2.33 -24.81
N PHE A 36 10.80 2.14 -24.41
CA PHE A 36 11.97 2.78 -25.04
C PHE A 36 11.83 4.31 -25.17
N LEU A 37 11.16 4.95 -24.21
CA LEU A 37 10.88 6.39 -24.26
C LEU A 37 12.16 7.25 -24.32
N GLY A 38 13.29 6.73 -23.85
CA GLY A 38 14.58 7.41 -23.96
C GLY A 38 15.05 7.67 -25.39
N LEU A 39 14.52 6.92 -26.37
CA LEU A 39 14.82 7.11 -27.80
C LEU A 39 13.91 8.14 -28.48
N LYS A 40 12.97 8.75 -27.75
CA LYS A 40 12.02 9.73 -28.28
C LYS A 40 12.50 11.16 -28.05
N PRO A 41 12.08 12.13 -28.89
CA PRO A 41 12.38 13.54 -28.67
C PRO A 41 11.86 14.02 -27.30
N GLY A 42 12.80 14.28 -26.37
CA GLY A 42 12.49 14.58 -24.96
C GLY A 42 11.50 15.73 -24.78
N THR A 43 11.61 16.82 -25.55
CA THR A 43 10.73 18.00 -25.40
C THR A 43 9.26 17.69 -25.68
N LYS A 44 8.98 16.79 -26.63
CA LYS A 44 7.60 16.39 -26.95
C LYS A 44 7.06 15.44 -25.89
N LEU A 45 7.89 14.54 -25.38
CA LEU A 45 7.52 13.64 -24.29
C LEU A 45 7.25 14.38 -22.98
N THR A 46 8.07 15.39 -22.64
CA THR A 46 7.84 16.30 -21.51
C THR A 46 6.45 16.94 -21.58
N ARG A 47 6.04 17.44 -22.76
CA ARG A 47 4.70 18.04 -22.95
C ARG A 47 3.56 17.04 -22.77
N LEU A 48 3.78 15.77 -23.11
CA LEU A 48 2.79 14.71 -22.93
C LEU A 48 2.66 14.35 -21.45
N LEU A 49 3.78 14.24 -20.74
CA LEU A 49 3.79 13.94 -19.30
C LEU A 49 3.23 15.08 -18.45
N ALA A 50 3.46 16.34 -18.85
CA ALA A 50 2.84 17.52 -18.24
C ALA A 50 1.30 17.52 -18.34
N LYS A 51 0.75 16.78 -19.31
CA LYS A 51 -0.69 16.68 -19.57
C LYS A 51 -1.31 15.42 -18.98
N LEU A 52 -0.57 14.63 -18.20
CA LEU A 52 -1.13 13.46 -17.55
C LEU A 52 -2.34 13.85 -16.68
N PRO A 53 -3.39 13.01 -16.63
CA PRO A 53 -4.52 13.26 -15.76
C PRO A 53 -4.08 13.41 -14.31
N ARG A 54 -4.61 14.42 -13.60
CA ARG A 54 -4.33 14.65 -12.17
C ARG A 54 -4.78 13.50 -11.26
N SER A 55 -5.56 12.56 -11.79
CA SER A 55 -5.92 11.34 -11.07
C SER A 55 -4.74 10.36 -10.92
N VAL A 56 -3.70 10.47 -11.76
CA VAL A 56 -2.55 9.57 -11.76
C VAL A 56 -1.69 9.87 -10.54
N SER A 57 -1.64 8.92 -9.61
CA SER A 57 -0.81 8.98 -8.40
C SER A 57 0.38 8.03 -8.44
N SER A 58 0.38 7.06 -9.35
CA SER A 58 1.44 6.09 -9.56
C SER A 58 1.85 6.13 -11.03
N LEU A 59 3.12 6.44 -11.29
CA LEU A 59 3.70 6.48 -12.63
C LEU A 59 4.85 5.48 -12.72
N ASN A 60 4.73 4.53 -13.65
CA ASN A 60 5.78 3.56 -13.91
C ASN A 60 6.51 3.86 -15.22
N LEU A 61 7.80 4.23 -15.12
CA LEU A 61 8.72 4.46 -16.23
C LEU A 61 9.81 3.39 -16.30
N ARG A 62 9.60 2.21 -15.70
CA ARG A 62 10.55 1.10 -15.71
C ARG A 62 11.02 0.75 -17.12
N ASN A 63 12.31 0.45 -17.29
CA ASN A 63 12.85 -0.10 -18.53
C ASN A 63 12.54 0.74 -19.79
N ASN A 64 12.72 2.05 -19.70
CA ASN A 64 12.52 2.96 -20.82
C ASN A 64 13.82 3.42 -21.49
N ARG A 65 14.96 2.88 -21.04
CA ARG A 65 16.30 3.29 -21.48
C ARG A 65 16.49 4.81 -21.37
N LEU A 66 16.03 5.40 -20.27
CA LEU A 66 16.02 6.86 -20.11
C LEU A 66 17.42 7.47 -20.22
N HIS A 67 18.49 6.72 -19.93
CA HIS A 67 19.89 7.13 -20.13
C HIS A 67 20.23 7.63 -21.55
N HIS A 68 19.46 7.28 -22.58
CA HIS A 68 19.67 7.85 -23.93
C HIS A 68 19.25 9.32 -24.05
N LEU A 69 18.44 9.84 -23.12
CA LEU A 69 18.13 11.27 -23.09
C LEU A 69 19.32 12.02 -22.49
N ALA A 70 19.63 13.20 -23.05
CA ALA A 70 20.51 14.14 -22.35
C ALA A 70 19.95 14.43 -20.95
N SER A 71 20.83 14.52 -19.95
CA SER A 71 20.49 14.71 -18.53
C SER A 71 19.50 15.86 -18.29
N ALA A 72 19.76 17.02 -18.90
CA ALA A 72 18.85 18.18 -18.84
C ALA A 72 17.45 17.89 -19.40
N LYS A 73 17.33 17.03 -20.42
CA LYS A 73 16.02 16.64 -20.98
C LYS A 73 15.28 15.68 -20.07
N LEU A 74 15.99 14.75 -19.44
CA LEU A 74 15.38 13.86 -18.44
C LEU A 74 14.96 14.66 -17.19
N ALA A 75 15.79 15.56 -16.70
CA ALA A 75 15.43 16.47 -15.61
C ALA A 75 14.17 17.30 -15.95
N CYS A 76 14.12 17.94 -17.12
CA CYS A 76 12.91 18.66 -17.56
C CYS A 76 11.68 17.74 -17.67
N LEU A 77 11.86 16.49 -18.11
CA LEU A 77 10.80 15.50 -18.18
C LEU A 77 10.26 15.15 -16.80
N LEU A 78 11.13 14.89 -15.82
CA LEU A 78 10.74 14.56 -14.45
C LEU A 78 10.11 15.76 -13.75
N ALA A 79 10.63 16.97 -13.95
CA ALA A 79 10.06 18.20 -13.41
C ALA A 79 8.64 18.48 -13.93
N ALA A 80 8.32 17.99 -15.13
CA ALA A 80 7.00 18.12 -15.74
C ALA A 80 5.99 17.07 -15.24
N ILE A 81 6.41 16.09 -14.43
CA ILE A 81 5.48 15.11 -13.85
C ILE A 81 4.48 15.84 -12.95
N SER A 82 3.21 15.45 -13.06
CA SER A 82 2.12 16.00 -12.25
C SER A 82 2.39 15.85 -10.75
N GLN A 83 2.07 16.90 -9.97
CA GLN A 83 2.17 16.91 -8.51
C GLN A 83 1.18 15.95 -7.82
N SER A 84 0.31 15.29 -8.58
CA SER A 84 -0.52 14.19 -8.09
C SER A 84 0.26 12.88 -7.90
N VAL A 85 1.41 12.73 -8.56
CA VAL A 85 2.21 11.50 -8.52
C VAL A 85 2.94 11.39 -7.19
N THR A 86 2.61 10.34 -6.44
CA THR A 86 3.24 9.98 -5.15
C THR A 86 4.16 8.77 -5.26
N PHE A 87 3.97 7.92 -6.27
CA PHE A 87 4.87 6.81 -6.59
C PHE A 87 5.47 6.99 -7.98
N LEU A 88 6.79 7.01 -8.04
CA LEU A 88 7.55 7.08 -9.28
C LEU A 88 8.50 5.88 -9.38
N ASN A 89 8.35 5.10 -10.45
CA ASN A 89 9.25 4.00 -10.76
C ASN A 89 10.20 4.37 -11.90
N LEU A 90 11.50 4.46 -11.60
CA LEU A 90 12.59 4.70 -12.55
C LEU A 90 13.49 3.47 -12.72
N SER A 91 13.04 2.29 -12.28
CA SER A 91 13.84 1.08 -12.31
C SER A 91 14.27 0.66 -13.72
N LYS A 92 15.38 -0.07 -13.85
CA LYS A 92 15.84 -0.63 -15.13
C LYS A 92 16.10 0.43 -16.22
N ASN A 93 16.54 1.63 -15.85
CA ASN A 93 16.81 2.70 -16.82
C ASN A 93 18.30 2.93 -17.11
N PHE A 94 19.17 2.14 -16.48
CA PHE A 94 20.63 2.23 -16.59
C PHE A 94 21.15 3.62 -16.17
N LEU A 95 20.60 4.18 -15.10
CA LEU A 95 20.94 5.53 -14.63
C LEU A 95 22.42 5.70 -14.26
N TYR A 96 23.16 4.61 -14.02
CA TYR A 96 24.62 4.67 -13.81
C TYR A 96 25.40 5.32 -14.97
N GLN A 97 24.82 5.38 -16.18
CA GLN A 97 25.48 5.97 -17.35
C GLN A 97 25.58 7.49 -17.31
N TYR A 98 24.73 8.17 -16.55
CA TYR A 98 24.89 9.60 -16.30
C TYR A 98 26.08 9.84 -15.37
N ASP A 99 26.78 10.96 -15.52
CA ASP A 99 27.75 11.34 -14.49
C ASP A 99 27.03 11.70 -13.16
N VAL A 100 27.82 11.86 -12.09
CA VAL A 100 27.27 12.08 -10.75
C VAL A 100 26.48 13.39 -10.65
N ASP A 101 26.95 14.47 -11.27
CA ASP A 101 26.32 15.79 -11.15
C ASP A 101 25.05 15.85 -12.01
N GLU A 102 25.06 15.20 -13.17
CA GLU A 102 23.88 14.97 -14.00
C GLU A 102 22.81 14.19 -13.25
N LEU A 103 23.18 13.08 -12.59
CA LEU A 103 22.21 12.26 -11.87
C LEU A 103 21.64 12.98 -10.65
N VAL A 104 22.47 13.76 -9.94
CA VAL A 104 22.02 14.65 -8.87
C VAL A 104 20.99 15.67 -9.38
N GLN A 105 21.24 16.29 -10.54
CA GLN A 105 20.28 17.22 -11.16
C GLN A 105 18.98 16.51 -11.61
N ILE A 106 19.09 15.30 -12.15
CA ILE A 106 17.93 14.48 -12.54
C ILE A 106 17.07 14.17 -11.31
N LEU A 107 17.68 13.75 -10.20
CA LEU A 107 16.96 13.45 -8.96
C LEU A 107 16.34 14.70 -8.36
N ALA A 108 17.07 15.81 -8.31
CA ALA A 108 16.55 17.09 -7.81
C ALA A 108 15.33 17.61 -8.59
N ALA A 109 15.17 17.20 -9.85
CA ALA A 109 14.02 17.55 -10.68
C ALA A 109 12.75 16.73 -10.37
N ILE A 110 12.84 15.67 -9.57
CA ILE A 110 11.67 14.85 -9.20
C ILE A 110 10.72 15.68 -8.31
N PRO A 111 9.41 15.69 -8.60
CA PRO A 111 8.43 16.42 -7.80
C PRO A 111 8.43 16.02 -6.32
N VAL A 112 8.31 17.02 -5.44
CA VAL A 112 8.19 16.81 -3.97
C VAL A 112 6.96 15.99 -3.58
N SER A 113 5.96 15.89 -4.47
CA SER A 113 4.81 15.01 -4.27
C SER A 113 5.17 13.53 -4.21
N VAL A 114 6.30 13.13 -4.80
CA VAL A 114 6.77 11.74 -4.83
C VAL A 114 7.26 11.34 -3.44
N THR A 115 6.50 10.43 -2.81
CA THR A 115 6.82 9.89 -1.48
C THR A 115 7.44 8.50 -1.53
N ARG A 116 7.30 7.80 -2.66
CA ARG A 116 7.94 6.52 -2.94
C ARG A 116 8.67 6.57 -4.27
N LEU A 117 9.98 6.41 -4.20
CA LEU A 117 10.87 6.40 -5.37
C LEU A 117 11.50 5.02 -5.51
N ASP A 118 11.37 4.45 -6.71
CA ASP A 118 11.99 3.18 -7.05
C ASP A 118 13.14 3.40 -8.05
N LEU A 119 14.37 3.16 -7.58
CA LEU A 119 15.62 3.23 -8.34
C LEU A 119 16.23 1.83 -8.56
N SER A 120 15.44 0.77 -8.44
CA SER A 120 15.93 -0.60 -8.57
C SER A 120 16.52 -0.90 -9.96
N ASP A 121 17.45 -1.85 -10.06
CA ASP A 121 18.00 -2.31 -11.35
C ASP A 121 18.58 -1.16 -12.20
N ASN A 122 19.32 -0.23 -11.59
CA ASN A 122 19.92 0.90 -12.31
C ASN A 122 21.44 0.83 -12.39
N GLY A 123 22.04 -0.32 -12.05
CA GLY A 123 23.49 -0.56 -12.11
C GLY A 123 24.29 0.35 -11.18
N LEU A 124 23.71 0.79 -10.06
CA LEU A 124 24.34 1.77 -9.17
C LEU A 124 25.68 1.30 -8.59
N HIS A 125 25.95 -0.02 -8.51
CA HIS A 125 27.27 -0.54 -8.12
C HIS A 125 28.44 -0.10 -9.04
N LEU A 126 28.17 0.45 -10.23
CA LEU A 126 29.18 0.97 -11.14
C LEU A 126 29.66 2.37 -10.75
N LYS A 127 29.01 3.02 -9.78
CA LYS A 127 29.45 4.29 -9.18
C LYS A 127 30.42 4.05 -8.02
N SER A 128 31.33 4.99 -7.79
CA SER A 128 32.18 4.98 -6.60
C SER A 128 31.35 5.20 -5.32
N GLY A 129 31.90 4.88 -4.15
CA GLY A 129 31.25 5.20 -2.86
C GLY A 129 30.91 6.67 -2.70
N THR A 130 31.85 7.56 -3.06
CA THR A 130 31.67 9.02 -2.98
C THR A 130 30.61 9.54 -3.96
N GLU A 131 30.54 8.96 -5.16
CA GLU A 131 29.48 9.28 -6.12
C GLU A 131 28.12 8.81 -5.61
N LEU A 132 28.03 7.58 -5.08
CA LEU A 132 26.81 7.05 -4.48
C LEU A 132 26.33 7.90 -3.31
N ALA A 133 27.24 8.34 -2.44
CA ALA A 133 26.91 9.24 -1.33
C ALA A 133 26.28 10.54 -1.84
N LYS A 134 26.84 11.16 -2.89
CA LYS A 134 26.25 12.35 -3.52
C LYS A 134 24.87 12.07 -4.13
N ILE A 135 24.73 10.93 -4.82
CA ILE A 135 23.46 10.51 -5.42
C ILE A 135 22.39 10.29 -4.34
N PHE A 136 22.73 9.62 -3.24
CA PHE A 136 21.79 9.34 -2.15
C PHE A 136 21.45 10.62 -1.36
N ALA A 137 22.42 11.51 -1.14
CA ALA A 137 22.14 12.82 -0.54
C ALA A 137 21.18 13.68 -1.37
N ALA A 138 21.13 13.47 -2.69
CA ALA A 138 20.25 14.17 -3.61
C ALA A 138 18.84 13.56 -3.74
N ILE A 139 18.50 12.53 -2.93
CA ILE A 139 17.16 11.96 -2.93
C ILE A 139 16.14 13.04 -2.55
N PRO A 140 15.04 13.23 -3.30
CA PRO A 140 14.11 14.34 -3.11
C PRO A 140 13.46 14.36 -1.73
N ALA A 141 13.25 15.56 -1.18
CA ALA A 141 12.70 15.79 0.17
C ALA A 141 11.34 15.14 0.45
N GLY A 142 10.55 14.85 -0.58
CA GLY A 142 9.27 14.17 -0.44
C GLY A 142 9.38 12.67 -0.17
N VAL A 143 10.51 12.05 -0.53
CA VAL A 143 10.68 10.59 -0.57
C VAL A 143 10.86 10.02 0.84
N ALA A 144 9.85 9.29 1.30
CA ALA A 144 9.89 8.53 2.56
C ALA A 144 10.26 7.06 2.35
N PHE A 145 9.98 6.51 1.17
CA PHE A 145 10.37 5.15 0.77
C PHE A 145 11.31 5.19 -0.42
N LEU A 146 12.49 4.61 -0.25
CA LEU A 146 13.50 4.46 -1.28
C LEU A 146 13.74 2.98 -1.59
N ASP A 147 13.56 2.60 -2.86
CA ASP A 147 13.92 1.28 -3.37
C ASP A 147 15.28 1.32 -4.07
N LEU A 148 16.28 0.63 -3.52
CA LEU A 148 17.59 0.43 -4.13
C LEU A 148 17.81 -1.03 -4.56
N SER A 149 16.74 -1.83 -4.67
CA SER A 149 16.87 -3.25 -4.95
C SER A 149 17.55 -3.54 -6.30
N GLU A 150 18.11 -4.74 -6.45
CA GLU A 150 18.63 -5.23 -7.74
C GLU A 150 19.72 -4.32 -8.37
N ASN A 151 20.47 -3.57 -7.55
CA ASN A 151 21.57 -2.71 -8.01
C ASN A 151 22.96 -3.36 -7.89
N GLU A 152 23.00 -4.61 -7.42
CA GLU A 152 24.23 -5.39 -7.16
C GLU A 152 25.20 -4.68 -6.20
N LEU A 153 24.66 -3.90 -5.25
CA LEU A 153 25.48 -3.10 -4.33
C LEU A 153 26.51 -3.93 -3.56
N GLY A 154 26.25 -5.21 -3.30
CA GLY A 154 27.22 -6.15 -2.71
C GLY A 154 28.53 -6.32 -3.50
N LYS A 155 28.66 -5.80 -4.72
CA LYS A 155 29.95 -5.74 -5.44
C LYS A 155 30.86 -4.59 -4.96
N LYS A 156 30.31 -3.58 -4.29
CA LYS A 156 31.08 -2.46 -3.70
C LYS A 156 31.84 -2.90 -2.46
N SER A 157 32.86 -2.13 -2.08
CA SER A 157 33.45 -2.29 -0.75
C SER A 157 32.47 -1.88 0.34
N ASP A 158 32.62 -2.52 1.49
CA ASP A 158 32.05 -2.14 2.77
C ASP A 158 32.21 -0.66 3.12
N VAL A 159 33.40 -0.07 2.94
CA VAL A 159 33.68 1.33 3.25
C VAL A 159 32.88 2.26 2.33
N GLU A 160 32.87 1.98 1.03
CA GLU A 160 32.12 2.77 0.05
C GLU A 160 30.60 2.69 0.26
N LEU A 161 30.07 1.51 0.60
CA LEU A 161 28.64 1.37 0.91
C LEU A 161 28.27 2.03 2.23
N ALA A 162 29.12 1.92 3.25
CA ALA A 162 28.89 2.59 4.52
C ALA A 162 28.85 4.11 4.33
N GLU A 163 29.79 4.67 3.58
CA GLU A 163 29.79 6.09 3.19
C GLU A 163 28.52 6.47 2.43
N ALA A 164 28.14 5.67 1.43
CA ALA A 164 26.93 5.93 0.65
C ALA A 164 25.66 5.89 1.52
N PHE A 165 25.47 4.84 2.33
CA PHE A 165 24.28 4.69 3.17
C PHE A 165 24.16 5.76 4.25
N ALA A 166 25.28 6.22 4.82
CA ALA A 166 25.28 7.34 5.76
C ALA A 166 24.75 8.64 5.14
N ALA A 167 24.82 8.79 3.81
CA ALA A 167 24.31 9.96 3.10
C ALA A 167 22.80 9.89 2.77
N ILE A 168 22.10 8.80 3.12
CA ILE A 168 20.65 8.70 2.91
C ILE A 168 19.93 9.77 3.76
N PRO A 169 19.08 10.62 3.16
CA PRO A 169 18.50 11.77 3.86
C PRO A 169 17.51 11.39 4.98
N PRO A 170 17.34 12.26 6.01
CA PRO A 170 16.54 11.97 7.21
C PRO A 170 15.03 11.80 6.98
N HIS A 171 14.52 12.26 5.83
CA HIS A 171 13.12 12.06 5.48
C HIS A 171 12.83 10.65 4.93
N VAL A 172 13.84 9.90 4.52
CA VAL A 172 13.69 8.51 4.11
C VAL A 172 13.56 7.65 5.37
N THR A 173 12.43 7.00 5.56
CA THR A 173 12.17 6.13 6.73
C THR A 173 12.04 4.66 6.35
N SER A 174 11.97 4.35 5.06
CA SER A 174 11.88 2.98 4.54
C SER A 174 12.87 2.77 3.41
N LEU A 175 13.68 1.73 3.55
CA LEU A 175 14.77 1.41 2.61
C LEU A 175 14.64 -0.05 2.16
N SER A 176 14.64 -0.28 0.85
CA SER A 176 14.81 -1.63 0.30
C SER A 176 16.21 -1.82 -0.28
N LEU A 177 16.90 -2.83 0.24
CA LEU A 177 18.16 -3.36 -0.26
C LEU A 177 17.97 -4.78 -0.83
N SER A 178 16.75 -5.14 -1.21
CA SER A 178 16.44 -6.47 -1.75
C SER A 178 17.30 -6.80 -2.98
N LYS A 179 17.66 -8.06 -3.20
CA LYS A 179 18.40 -8.50 -4.41
C LYS A 179 19.70 -7.75 -4.70
N ASN A 180 20.46 -7.34 -3.68
CA ASN A 180 21.71 -6.62 -3.86
C ASN A 180 22.97 -7.49 -3.77
N LEU A 181 22.82 -8.82 -3.76
CA LEU A 181 23.94 -9.76 -3.64
C LEU A 181 24.80 -9.51 -2.38
N LEU A 182 24.16 -9.10 -1.28
CA LEU A 182 24.89 -8.81 -0.03
C LEU A 182 25.61 -10.04 0.54
N ASN A 183 25.29 -11.25 0.07
CA ASN A 183 26.05 -12.46 0.37
C ASN A 183 27.53 -12.41 -0.04
N LEU A 184 27.91 -11.51 -0.97
CA LEU A 184 29.29 -11.35 -1.42
C LEU A 184 30.21 -10.71 -0.37
N LYS A 185 29.64 -10.10 0.67
CA LYS A 185 30.38 -9.50 1.80
C LYS A 185 30.71 -10.55 2.86
N SER A 186 31.83 -10.45 3.55
CA SER A 186 32.03 -11.21 4.80
C SER A 186 31.04 -10.75 5.88
N GLY A 187 30.93 -11.50 6.98
CA GLY A 187 30.07 -11.10 8.12
C GLY A 187 30.42 -9.72 8.65
N ALA A 188 31.69 -9.48 8.95
CA ALA A 188 32.17 -8.21 9.47
C ALA A 188 32.01 -7.04 8.48
N GLU A 189 32.14 -7.29 7.18
CA GLU A 189 31.88 -6.29 6.14
C GLU A 189 30.39 -5.93 6.09
N LEU A 190 29.51 -6.93 6.03
CA LEU A 190 28.06 -6.70 5.99
C LEU A 190 27.55 -6.07 7.28
N ALA A 191 28.09 -6.46 8.44
CA ALA A 191 27.79 -5.82 9.71
C ALA A 191 28.12 -4.33 9.68
N ARG A 192 29.29 -3.92 9.17
CA ARG A 192 29.63 -2.49 9.04
C ARG A 192 28.73 -1.75 8.06
N ILE A 193 28.34 -2.39 6.95
CA ILE A 193 27.39 -1.82 6.00
C ILE A 193 26.03 -1.60 6.66
N LEU A 194 25.51 -2.58 7.40
CA LEU A 194 24.21 -2.50 8.07
C LEU A 194 24.23 -1.48 9.21
N ALA A 195 25.33 -1.40 9.97
CA ALA A 195 25.50 -0.40 11.03
C ALA A 195 25.56 1.04 10.50
N ALA A 196 25.96 1.23 9.24
CA ALA A 196 25.98 2.54 8.59
C ALA A 196 24.60 2.98 8.06
N ILE A 197 23.59 2.11 8.08
CA ILE A 197 22.22 2.50 7.75
C ILE A 197 21.74 3.55 8.77
N PRO A 198 21.23 4.70 8.34
CA PRO A 198 20.86 5.77 9.27
C PRO A 198 19.78 5.37 10.27
N VAL A 199 19.87 5.91 11.49
CA VAL A 199 18.96 5.63 12.62
C VAL A 199 17.52 6.13 12.42
N HIS A 200 17.22 6.85 11.34
CA HIS A 200 15.86 7.24 10.99
C HIS A 200 15.17 6.19 10.09
N ILE A 201 15.89 5.15 9.64
CA ILE A 201 15.27 4.02 8.96
C ILE A 201 14.48 3.18 9.97
N ILE A 202 13.18 3.03 9.69
CA ILE A 202 12.21 2.30 10.51
C ILE A 202 11.82 0.98 9.84
N ALA A 203 11.79 0.93 8.51
CA ALA A 203 11.52 -0.28 7.74
C ALA A 203 12.69 -0.61 6.82
N LEU A 204 13.21 -1.83 6.94
CA LEU A 204 14.34 -2.32 6.17
C LEU A 204 13.99 -3.64 5.47
N ASP A 205 14.25 -3.69 4.17
CA ASP A 205 14.09 -4.90 3.37
C ASP A 205 15.44 -5.46 2.90
N LEU A 206 15.81 -6.62 3.42
CA LEU A 206 17.00 -7.40 3.07
C LEU A 206 16.65 -8.69 2.33
N SER A 207 15.44 -8.80 1.78
CA SER A 207 15.01 -10.00 1.06
C SER A 207 15.88 -10.33 -0.16
N HIS A 208 15.87 -11.59 -0.59
CA HIS A 208 16.61 -12.05 -1.79
C HIS A 208 18.11 -11.71 -1.83
N ASN A 209 18.77 -11.62 -0.69
CA ASN A 209 20.21 -11.35 -0.60
C ASN A 209 21.05 -12.62 -0.41
N ARG A 210 20.43 -13.81 -0.45
CA ARG A 210 21.09 -15.12 -0.25
C ARG A 210 21.88 -15.16 1.06
N LEU A 211 21.31 -14.61 2.12
CA LEU A 211 21.95 -14.53 3.44
C LEU A 211 22.27 -15.92 4.03
N ASN A 212 21.68 -16.99 3.51
CA ASN A 212 22.07 -18.36 3.81
C ASN A 212 23.53 -18.71 3.47
N LEU A 213 24.22 -17.91 2.66
CA LEU A 213 25.63 -18.13 2.32
C LEU A 213 26.60 -17.46 3.32
N LYS A 214 26.08 -16.79 4.36
CA LYS A 214 26.88 -16.40 5.52
C LYS A 214 27.16 -17.63 6.39
N SER A 215 28.35 -17.73 6.95
CA SER A 215 28.58 -18.68 8.04
C SER A 215 27.77 -18.27 9.27
N ASP A 216 27.76 -19.13 10.26
CA ASP A 216 26.75 -19.08 11.32
C ASP A 216 26.96 -17.89 12.25
N ALA A 217 28.21 -17.68 12.66
CA ALA A 217 28.62 -16.50 13.42
C ALA A 217 28.43 -15.21 12.61
N GLU A 218 28.71 -15.25 11.30
CA GLU A 218 28.55 -14.10 10.43
C GLU A 218 27.09 -13.66 10.29
N LEU A 219 26.14 -14.60 10.18
CA LEU A 219 24.72 -14.25 10.07
C LEU A 219 24.25 -13.52 11.33
N ALA A 220 24.59 -14.03 12.51
CA ALA A 220 24.26 -13.40 13.77
C ALA A 220 24.91 -12.02 13.93
N GLU A 221 26.20 -11.90 13.59
CA GLU A 221 26.94 -10.63 13.60
C GLU A 221 26.28 -9.58 12.71
N CYS A 222 25.92 -9.95 11.47
CA CYS A 222 25.26 -9.05 10.53
C CYS A 222 23.89 -8.59 11.03
N LEU A 223 23.06 -9.53 11.51
CA LEU A 223 21.71 -9.23 11.97
C LEU A 223 21.72 -8.37 13.24
N ALA A 224 22.71 -8.56 14.13
CA ALA A 224 22.92 -7.71 15.30
C ALA A 224 23.29 -6.27 14.95
N ALA A 225 23.95 -6.05 13.81
CA ALA A 225 24.38 -4.74 13.36
C ALA A 225 23.26 -3.89 12.73
N ILE A 226 22.06 -4.44 12.52
CA ILE A 226 20.91 -3.68 12.03
C ILE A 226 20.56 -2.57 13.04
N PRO A 227 20.27 -1.33 12.60
CA PRO A 227 19.96 -0.23 13.51
C PRO A 227 18.75 -0.54 14.40
N ALA A 228 18.85 -0.18 15.68
CA ALA A 228 17.78 -0.42 16.66
C ALA A 228 16.46 0.35 16.36
N SER A 229 16.52 1.35 15.47
CA SER A 229 15.35 2.08 14.95
C SER A 229 14.46 1.22 14.05
N VAL A 230 14.99 0.14 13.48
CA VAL A 230 14.24 -0.72 12.57
C VAL A 230 13.18 -1.50 13.35
N THR A 231 11.91 -1.20 13.07
CA THR A 231 10.76 -1.89 13.66
C THR A 231 10.13 -2.89 12.69
N SER A 232 10.37 -2.76 11.38
CA SER A 232 9.91 -3.72 10.37
C SER A 232 11.10 -4.22 9.57
N LEU A 233 11.36 -5.52 9.65
CA LEU A 233 12.47 -6.18 8.96
C LEU A 233 11.95 -7.28 8.04
N ASN A 234 12.36 -7.22 6.77
CA ASN A 234 12.11 -8.27 5.80
C ASN A 234 13.37 -9.09 5.50
N LEU A 235 13.34 -10.37 5.87
CA LEU A 235 14.36 -11.38 5.57
C LEU A 235 13.83 -12.45 4.59
N GLY A 236 12.73 -12.16 3.88
CA GLY A 236 12.12 -13.11 2.97
C GLY A 236 13.05 -13.56 1.84
N TRP A 237 12.82 -14.76 1.31
CA TRP A 237 13.53 -15.28 0.14
C TRP A 237 15.07 -15.27 0.27
N ASN A 238 15.59 -15.53 1.46
CA ASN A 238 17.03 -15.64 1.71
C ASN A 238 17.52 -17.08 1.79
N ASN A 239 16.66 -18.05 1.45
CA ASN A 239 16.94 -19.49 1.49
C ASN A 239 17.47 -19.97 2.85
N LEU A 240 16.95 -19.40 3.95
CA LEU A 240 17.45 -19.65 5.31
C LEU A 240 17.29 -21.11 5.79
N HIS A 241 16.62 -21.99 5.02
CA HIS A 241 16.60 -23.43 5.29
C HIS A 241 17.98 -24.11 5.16
N PHE A 242 18.93 -23.54 4.41
CA PHE A 242 20.30 -24.07 4.30
C PHE A 242 21.17 -23.85 5.55
N ARG A 243 20.69 -23.12 6.56
CA ARG A 243 21.33 -23.04 7.88
C ARG A 243 20.78 -24.14 8.77
N SER A 244 21.56 -24.70 9.69
CA SER A 244 21.03 -25.61 10.70
C SER A 244 20.05 -24.88 11.63
N GLY A 245 19.27 -25.64 12.40
CA GLY A 245 18.33 -25.06 13.38
C GLY A 245 19.00 -24.15 14.40
N ALA A 246 20.15 -24.55 14.93
CA ALA A 246 20.89 -23.79 15.93
C ALA A 246 21.45 -22.47 15.38
N GLU A 247 21.89 -22.48 14.12
CA GLU A 247 22.49 -21.33 13.45
C GLU A 247 21.43 -20.30 13.09
N LEU A 248 20.30 -20.75 12.52
CA LEU A 248 19.18 -19.86 12.27
C LEU A 248 18.63 -19.27 13.57
N ALA A 249 18.55 -20.08 14.63
CA ALA A 249 18.15 -19.61 15.95
C ALA A 249 19.10 -18.53 16.47
N MET A 250 20.42 -18.74 16.38
CA MET A 250 21.41 -17.74 16.77
C MET A 250 21.26 -16.43 15.99
N GLY A 251 21.07 -16.50 14.67
CA GLY A 251 20.83 -15.33 13.83
C GLY A 251 19.54 -14.58 14.20
N LEU A 252 18.44 -15.30 14.45
CA LEU A 252 17.16 -14.69 14.84
C LEU A 252 17.23 -14.07 16.24
N ALA A 253 17.90 -14.71 17.18
CA ALA A 253 18.10 -14.17 18.53
C ALA A 253 18.94 -12.89 18.54
N ALA A 254 19.82 -12.72 17.55
CA ALA A 254 20.67 -11.54 17.40
C ALA A 254 19.92 -10.31 16.84
N LEU A 255 18.67 -10.46 16.38
CA LEU A 255 17.90 -9.35 15.83
C LEU A 255 17.73 -8.18 16.83
N PRO A 256 17.73 -6.92 16.36
CA PRO A 256 17.61 -5.78 17.25
C PRO A 256 16.30 -5.78 18.05
N LYS A 257 16.37 -5.30 19.30
CA LYS A 257 15.21 -5.19 20.21
C LYS A 257 14.11 -4.24 19.71
N GLY A 258 14.38 -3.46 18.66
CA GLY A 258 13.40 -2.61 17.98
C GLY A 258 12.41 -3.37 17.10
N VAL A 259 12.77 -4.53 16.57
CA VAL A 259 11.98 -5.24 15.54
C VAL A 259 10.61 -5.69 16.09
N ARG A 260 9.53 -5.14 15.56
CA ARG A 260 8.14 -5.53 15.92
C ARG A 260 7.50 -6.41 14.86
N SER A 261 7.88 -6.23 13.60
CA SER A 261 7.40 -7.02 12.47
C SER A 261 8.56 -7.71 11.79
N LEU A 262 8.51 -9.04 11.74
CA LEU A 262 9.52 -9.88 11.12
C LEU A 262 8.90 -10.67 9.97
N ASN A 263 9.47 -10.54 8.77
CA ASN A 263 9.08 -11.30 7.61
C ASN A 263 10.12 -12.37 7.24
N LEU A 264 9.72 -13.65 7.32
CA LEU A 264 10.49 -14.83 6.96
C LEU A 264 9.87 -15.58 5.76
N MET A 265 9.02 -14.91 4.98
CA MET A 265 8.36 -15.45 3.81
C MET A 265 9.33 -16.11 2.82
N GLY A 266 8.94 -17.21 2.19
CA GLY A 266 9.70 -17.74 1.04
C GLY A 266 11.09 -18.26 1.38
N ASN A 267 11.35 -18.68 2.62
CA ASN A 267 12.65 -19.22 3.04
C ASN A 267 12.74 -20.74 2.92
N ALA A 268 11.68 -21.39 2.41
CA ALA A 268 11.53 -22.83 2.28
C ALA A 268 11.79 -23.59 3.60
N LEU A 269 11.28 -23.04 4.72
CA LEU A 269 11.51 -23.59 6.06
C LEU A 269 10.99 -25.03 6.25
N HIS A 270 10.19 -25.57 5.34
CA HIS A 270 9.79 -26.98 5.35
C HIS A 270 10.97 -27.97 5.26
N PHE A 271 12.11 -27.57 4.67
CA PHE A 271 13.31 -28.40 4.59
C PHE A 271 14.06 -28.57 5.93
N LYS A 272 13.82 -27.68 6.92
CA LYS A 272 14.33 -27.87 8.30
C LYS A 272 13.74 -29.15 8.87
N SER A 273 14.40 -29.86 9.78
CA SER A 273 13.68 -30.86 10.61
C SER A 273 12.67 -30.18 11.56
N GLY A 274 11.72 -30.92 12.12
CA GLY A 274 10.77 -30.36 13.10
C GLY A 274 11.45 -29.71 14.30
N VAL A 275 12.48 -30.36 14.84
CA VAL A 275 13.26 -29.85 15.98
C VAL A 275 13.99 -28.55 15.62
N GLU A 276 14.60 -28.49 14.44
CA GLU A 276 15.29 -27.28 13.99
C GLU A 276 14.33 -26.12 13.71
N LEU A 277 13.14 -26.41 13.20
CA LEU A 277 12.12 -25.37 12.98
C LEU A 277 11.63 -24.81 14.32
N VAL A 278 11.36 -25.68 15.30
CA VAL A 278 11.03 -25.29 16.68
C VAL A 278 12.12 -24.41 17.26
N GLN A 279 13.38 -24.83 17.15
CA GLN A 279 14.53 -24.09 17.67
C GLN A 279 14.63 -22.69 17.05
N ALA A 280 14.46 -22.59 15.72
CA ALA A 280 14.50 -21.31 15.02
C ALA A 280 13.36 -20.38 15.44
N LEU A 281 12.13 -20.88 15.52
CA LEU A 281 10.96 -20.06 15.88
C LEU A 281 11.00 -19.61 17.34
N ALA A 282 11.45 -20.47 18.26
CA ALA A 282 11.61 -20.14 19.68
C ALA A 282 12.66 -19.04 19.92
N ALA A 283 13.62 -18.87 19.01
CA ALA A 283 14.66 -17.86 19.11
C ALA A 283 14.25 -16.48 18.58
N ILE A 284 13.06 -16.35 18.00
CA ILE A 284 12.55 -15.05 17.56
C ILE A 284 12.41 -14.13 18.79
N PRO A 285 12.92 -12.88 18.74
CA PRO A 285 12.91 -12.00 19.90
C PRO A 285 11.49 -11.74 20.41
N ALA A 286 11.33 -11.69 21.74
CA ALA A 286 10.04 -11.48 22.37
C ALA A 286 9.36 -10.15 22.02
N ASN A 287 10.09 -9.16 21.49
CA ASN A 287 9.51 -7.91 21.01
C ASN A 287 8.74 -8.03 19.69
N VAL A 288 8.87 -9.14 18.95
CA VAL A 288 8.14 -9.35 17.71
C VAL A 288 6.66 -9.61 18.01
N THR A 289 5.79 -8.83 17.36
CA THR A 289 4.33 -8.90 17.48
C THR A 289 3.64 -9.35 16.20
N SER A 290 4.34 -9.26 15.07
CA SER A 290 3.87 -9.72 13.77
C SER A 290 4.93 -10.60 13.10
N LEU A 291 4.55 -11.84 12.79
CA LEU A 291 5.40 -12.83 12.16
C LEU A 291 4.78 -13.29 10.83
N ASN A 292 5.56 -13.20 9.75
CA ASN A 292 5.17 -13.73 8.46
C ASN A 292 5.96 -15.00 8.10
N LEU A 293 5.26 -16.13 8.00
CA LEU A 293 5.76 -17.44 7.58
C LEU A 293 5.15 -17.90 6.24
N SER A 294 4.56 -16.98 5.48
CA SER A 294 3.97 -17.31 4.18
C SER A 294 4.97 -17.92 3.19
N GLU A 295 4.47 -18.72 2.25
CA GLU A 295 5.26 -19.32 1.17
C GLU A 295 6.49 -20.12 1.65
N ASN A 296 6.39 -20.80 2.80
CA ASN A 296 7.46 -21.65 3.33
C ASN A 296 7.26 -23.13 3.05
N GLY A 297 6.21 -23.52 2.32
CA GLY A 297 5.91 -24.91 1.97
C GLY A 297 5.51 -25.77 3.18
N LEU A 298 4.95 -25.17 4.23
CA LEU A 298 4.74 -25.84 5.52
C LEU A 298 3.80 -27.07 5.46
N HIS A 299 3.06 -27.29 4.37
CA HIS A 299 2.29 -28.52 4.16
C HIS A 299 3.16 -29.80 4.12
N TYR A 300 4.45 -29.72 3.80
CA TYR A 300 5.37 -30.86 3.85
C TYR A 300 5.66 -31.32 5.28
N LYS A 301 5.39 -30.51 6.31
CA LYS A 301 5.59 -30.90 7.71
C LYS A 301 4.54 -31.88 8.19
N SER A 302 4.94 -32.89 8.96
CA SER A 302 3.98 -33.74 9.64
C SER A 302 3.18 -32.93 10.67
N VAL A 303 2.00 -33.40 11.05
CA VAL A 303 1.17 -32.69 12.04
C VAL A 303 1.91 -32.47 13.37
N PRO A 304 2.61 -33.47 13.97
CA PRO A 304 3.35 -33.26 15.21
C PRO A 304 4.42 -32.17 15.08
N GLU A 305 5.18 -32.16 13.97
CA GLU A 305 6.19 -31.12 13.74
C GLU A 305 5.57 -29.73 13.62
N MET A 306 4.44 -29.60 12.92
CA MET A 306 3.76 -28.31 12.75
C MET A 306 3.17 -27.81 14.08
N VAL A 307 2.55 -28.71 14.86
CA VAL A 307 2.02 -28.38 16.20
C VAL A 307 3.14 -27.89 17.12
N GLN A 308 4.27 -28.58 17.15
CA GLN A 308 5.43 -28.17 17.93
C GLN A 308 6.00 -26.83 17.44
N ALA A 309 6.11 -26.64 16.12
CA ALA A 309 6.60 -25.39 15.54
C ALA A 309 5.67 -24.19 15.87
N LEU A 310 4.35 -24.38 15.83
CA LEU A 310 3.39 -23.36 16.25
C LEU A 310 3.51 -23.02 17.73
N ALA A 311 3.64 -24.04 18.59
CA ALA A 311 3.84 -23.84 20.03
C ALA A 311 5.13 -23.09 20.39
N ALA A 312 6.12 -23.10 19.50
CA ALA A 312 7.39 -22.40 19.66
C ALA A 312 7.31 -20.91 19.28
N ILE A 313 6.23 -20.44 18.68
CA ILE A 313 6.06 -19.03 18.33
C ILE A 313 6.04 -18.17 19.61
N PRO A 314 6.80 -17.06 19.69
CA PRO A 314 6.84 -16.25 20.90
C PRO A 314 5.47 -15.69 21.32
N ALA A 315 5.24 -15.62 22.63
CA ALA A 315 3.95 -15.25 23.23
C ALA A 315 3.41 -13.86 22.85
N ASN A 316 4.28 -12.96 22.37
CA ASN A 316 3.88 -11.61 21.97
C ASN A 316 3.44 -11.51 20.51
N VAL A 317 3.59 -12.58 19.72
CA VAL A 317 3.15 -12.60 18.31
C VAL A 317 1.62 -12.65 18.26
N ALA A 318 1.00 -11.50 18.05
CA ALA A 318 -0.44 -11.35 17.91
C ALA A 318 -0.91 -11.56 16.47
N SER A 319 -0.05 -11.29 15.48
CA SER A 319 -0.34 -11.46 14.05
C SER A 319 0.54 -12.55 13.45
N LEU A 320 -0.09 -13.60 12.92
CA LEU A 320 0.58 -14.71 12.24
C LEU A 320 0.10 -14.84 10.80
N ASP A 321 1.03 -14.87 9.85
CA ASP A 321 0.75 -15.11 8.43
C ASP A 321 1.26 -16.48 7.99
N LEU A 322 0.33 -17.36 7.60
CA LEU A 322 0.57 -18.70 7.05
C LEU A 322 0.08 -18.80 5.59
N SER A 323 -0.10 -17.68 4.91
CA SER A 323 -0.58 -17.63 3.52
C SER A 323 0.35 -18.40 2.57
N GLY A 324 -0.19 -18.96 1.49
CA GLY A 324 0.64 -19.56 0.43
C GLY A 324 1.48 -20.77 0.86
N ASN A 325 1.10 -21.49 1.90
CA ASN A 325 1.83 -22.66 2.39
C ASN A 325 1.34 -23.99 1.80
N GLY A 326 0.38 -23.95 0.87
CA GLY A 326 -0.17 -25.15 0.23
C GLY A 326 -0.99 -26.02 1.18
N LEU A 327 -1.62 -25.43 2.20
CA LEU A 327 -2.30 -26.18 3.27
C LEU A 327 -3.44 -27.09 2.78
N TYR A 328 -4.00 -26.86 1.58
CA TYR A 328 -4.96 -27.78 0.97
C TYR A 328 -4.42 -29.20 0.74
N LEU A 329 -3.10 -29.38 0.66
CA LEU A 329 -2.45 -30.69 0.48
C LEU A 329 -2.48 -31.55 1.74
N LYS A 330 -2.77 -30.98 2.91
CA LYS A 330 -3.08 -31.75 4.14
C LYS A 330 -4.48 -32.32 4.07
N SER A 331 -4.72 -33.49 4.65
CA SER A 331 -6.10 -33.96 4.87
C SER A 331 -6.86 -32.98 5.78
N ALA A 332 -8.19 -32.99 5.71
CA ALA A 332 -9.00 -32.10 6.55
C ALA A 332 -8.75 -32.32 8.05
N ALA A 333 -8.63 -33.58 8.48
CA ALA A 333 -8.34 -33.94 9.86
C ALA A 333 -6.97 -33.42 10.33
N GLU A 334 -5.93 -33.52 9.49
CA GLU A 334 -4.61 -32.97 9.81
C GLU A 334 -4.66 -31.44 9.91
N LEU A 335 -5.34 -30.77 8.97
CA LEU A 335 -5.42 -29.31 8.97
C LEU A 335 -6.22 -28.78 10.17
N VAL A 336 -7.29 -29.48 10.58
CA VAL A 336 -8.03 -29.18 11.82
C VAL A 336 -7.10 -29.25 13.03
N GLN A 337 -6.29 -30.30 13.15
CA GLN A 337 -5.32 -30.43 14.26
C GLN A 337 -4.28 -29.29 14.23
N ILE A 338 -3.78 -28.93 13.05
CA ILE A 338 -2.81 -27.85 12.88
C ILE A 338 -3.42 -26.49 13.27
N LEU A 339 -4.63 -26.18 12.81
CA LEU A 339 -5.30 -24.91 13.09
C LEU A 339 -5.70 -24.79 14.57
N ALA A 340 -6.14 -25.88 15.19
CA ALA A 340 -6.43 -25.91 16.62
C ALA A 340 -5.18 -25.68 17.49
N ALA A 341 -3.98 -25.92 16.96
CA ALA A 341 -2.71 -25.70 17.64
C ALA A 341 -2.11 -24.30 17.43
N ILE A 342 -2.79 -23.41 16.69
CA ILE A 342 -2.35 -22.01 16.58
C ILE A 342 -2.35 -21.38 17.99
N PRO A 343 -1.28 -20.66 18.38
CA PRO A 343 -1.14 -20.19 19.76
C PRO A 343 -2.29 -19.27 20.20
N PRO A 344 -2.73 -19.38 21.47
CA PRO A 344 -3.92 -18.67 21.96
C PRO A 344 -3.75 -17.15 22.07
N HIS A 345 -2.53 -16.64 21.93
CA HIS A 345 -2.25 -15.20 21.87
C HIS A 345 -2.37 -14.62 20.45
N VAL A 346 -2.50 -15.45 19.42
CA VAL A 346 -2.71 -14.99 18.04
C VAL A 346 -4.14 -14.50 17.89
N THR A 347 -4.27 -13.22 17.53
CA THR A 347 -5.55 -12.53 17.31
C THR A 347 -5.80 -12.21 15.83
N SER A 348 -4.75 -12.13 15.02
CA SER A 348 -4.82 -11.94 13.57
C SER A 348 -4.17 -13.13 12.87
N LEU A 349 -4.99 -13.95 12.20
CA LEU A 349 -4.53 -15.13 11.47
C LEU A 349 -4.77 -14.95 9.97
N LYS A 350 -3.73 -15.16 9.17
CA LYS A 350 -3.82 -15.09 7.71
C LYS A 350 -3.56 -16.45 7.08
N LEU A 351 -4.51 -16.91 6.28
CA LEU A 351 -4.52 -18.19 5.58
C LEU A 351 -4.74 -18.01 4.07
N GLY A 352 -4.45 -16.83 3.54
CA GLY A 352 -4.71 -16.52 2.14
C GLY A 352 -3.90 -17.40 1.17
N GLY A 353 -4.42 -17.63 -0.03
CA GLY A 353 -3.65 -18.34 -1.08
C GLY A 353 -3.28 -19.78 -0.72
N ASN A 354 -4.03 -20.45 0.14
CA ASN A 354 -3.77 -21.83 0.56
C ASN A 354 -4.58 -22.88 -0.22
N GLY A 355 -5.31 -22.47 -1.27
CA GLY A 355 -6.06 -23.38 -2.14
C GLY A 355 -7.23 -24.09 -1.44
N LEU A 356 -7.82 -23.50 -0.40
CA LEU A 356 -8.84 -24.17 0.42
C LEU A 356 -10.08 -24.62 -0.36
N HIS A 357 -10.35 -24.06 -1.56
CA HIS A 357 -11.41 -24.54 -2.45
C HIS A 357 -11.25 -26.01 -2.89
N HIS A 358 -10.05 -26.60 -2.83
CA HIS A 358 -9.85 -28.02 -3.11
C HIS A 358 -10.46 -28.96 -2.06
N LYS A 359 -10.89 -28.43 -0.91
CA LYS A 359 -11.62 -29.19 0.11
C LYS A 359 -13.10 -29.30 -0.25
N SER A 360 -13.72 -30.42 0.10
CA SER A 360 -15.18 -30.55 0.05
C SER A 360 -15.85 -29.55 1.00
N GLY A 361 -17.13 -29.23 0.78
CA GLY A 361 -17.85 -28.30 1.67
C GLY A 361 -17.85 -28.76 3.13
N ALA A 362 -18.04 -30.06 3.37
CA ALA A 362 -18.04 -30.65 4.71
C ALA A 362 -16.67 -30.56 5.40
N GLU A 363 -15.58 -30.80 4.67
CA GLU A 363 -14.23 -30.63 5.19
C GLU A 363 -13.93 -29.16 5.51
N LEU A 364 -14.35 -28.23 4.64
CA LEU A 364 -14.13 -26.81 4.85
C LEU A 364 -14.86 -26.28 6.09
N VAL A 365 -16.07 -26.79 6.37
CA VAL A 365 -16.79 -26.54 7.63
C VAL A 365 -15.94 -26.95 8.84
N GLN A 366 -15.39 -28.16 8.83
CA GLN A 366 -14.54 -28.65 9.92
C GLN A 366 -13.28 -27.79 10.08
N ILE A 367 -12.63 -27.45 8.97
CA ILE A 367 -11.40 -26.63 8.94
C ILE A 367 -11.65 -25.23 9.51
N LEU A 368 -12.72 -24.55 9.08
CA LEU A 368 -13.02 -23.19 9.56
C LEU A 368 -13.51 -23.18 11.01
N ALA A 369 -14.23 -24.21 11.44
CA ALA A 369 -14.61 -24.37 12.84
C ALA A 369 -13.41 -24.58 13.79
N ALA A 370 -12.27 -25.05 13.27
CA ALA A 370 -11.06 -25.30 14.05
C ALA A 370 -10.19 -24.04 14.27
N ILE A 371 -10.57 -22.88 13.71
CA ILE A 371 -9.87 -21.62 13.95
C ILE A 371 -9.96 -21.29 15.46
N PRO A 372 -8.85 -20.91 16.13
CA PRO A 372 -8.88 -20.65 17.55
C PRO A 372 -9.82 -19.50 17.94
N PRO A 373 -10.48 -19.58 19.11
CA PRO A 373 -11.39 -18.53 19.58
C PRO A 373 -10.69 -17.19 19.88
N SER A 374 -9.37 -17.18 20.02
CA SER A 374 -8.57 -15.95 20.18
C SER A 374 -8.52 -15.09 18.90
N VAL A 375 -8.77 -15.68 17.74
CA VAL A 375 -8.69 -14.99 16.44
C VAL A 375 -9.88 -14.04 16.28
N THR A 376 -9.57 -12.76 16.13
CA THR A 376 -10.54 -11.67 15.89
C THR A 376 -10.50 -11.18 14.43
N TYR A 377 -9.36 -11.30 13.77
CA TYR A 377 -9.19 -11.04 12.34
C TYR A 377 -8.77 -12.32 11.61
N LEU A 378 -9.55 -12.72 10.61
CA LEU A 378 -9.29 -13.88 9.76
C LEU A 378 -9.16 -13.45 8.30
N ASP A 379 -8.01 -13.76 7.69
CA ASP A 379 -7.76 -13.53 6.27
C ASP A 379 -7.82 -14.83 5.48
N LEU A 380 -8.82 -14.95 4.60
CA LEU A 380 -9.00 -16.08 3.70
C LEU A 380 -8.84 -15.69 2.22
N ARG A 381 -8.22 -14.54 1.93
CA ARG A 381 -8.10 -14.04 0.55
C ARG A 381 -7.48 -15.05 -0.41
N GLY A 382 -7.83 -15.01 -1.69
CA GLY A 382 -7.11 -15.80 -2.69
C GLY A 382 -7.24 -17.32 -2.53
N ASN A 383 -8.27 -17.82 -1.83
CA ASN A 383 -8.47 -19.26 -1.66
C ASN A 383 -9.31 -19.93 -2.75
N GLY A 384 -9.71 -19.18 -3.79
CA GLY A 384 -10.46 -19.70 -4.96
C GLY A 384 -11.92 -20.04 -4.64
N PHE A 385 -12.55 -19.33 -3.71
CA PHE A 385 -13.89 -19.68 -3.23
C PHE A 385 -15.01 -19.52 -4.29
N ASN A 386 -14.77 -18.83 -5.40
CA ASN A 386 -15.65 -18.89 -6.59
C ASN A 386 -15.86 -20.31 -7.13
N LEU A 387 -14.93 -21.23 -6.90
CA LEU A 387 -15.00 -22.61 -7.38
C LEU A 387 -15.88 -23.53 -6.51
N LYS A 388 -16.29 -23.08 -5.32
CA LYS A 388 -17.22 -23.82 -4.44
C LYS A 388 -18.67 -23.52 -4.82
N SER A 389 -19.60 -24.45 -4.63
CA SER A 389 -21.02 -24.11 -4.76
C SER A 389 -21.43 -23.09 -3.68
N SER A 390 -22.48 -22.31 -3.94
CA SER A 390 -23.01 -21.36 -2.96
C SER A 390 -23.40 -22.05 -1.65
N ALA A 391 -24.01 -23.23 -1.73
CA ALA A 391 -24.36 -24.03 -0.56
C ALA A 391 -23.11 -24.43 0.25
N GLU A 392 -22.09 -25.00 -0.38
CA GLU A 392 -20.88 -25.41 0.33
C GLU A 392 -20.16 -24.25 1.00
N LEU A 393 -19.98 -23.12 0.29
CA LEU A 393 -19.30 -21.96 0.83
C LEU A 393 -20.11 -21.29 1.95
N SER A 394 -21.44 -21.20 1.80
CA SER A 394 -22.31 -20.62 2.83
C SER A 394 -22.23 -21.40 4.15
N HIS A 395 -22.31 -22.74 4.09
CA HIS A 395 -22.17 -23.59 5.28
C HIS A 395 -20.78 -23.45 5.91
N ALA A 396 -19.73 -23.37 5.09
CA ALA A 396 -18.37 -23.17 5.57
C ALA A 396 -18.20 -21.82 6.28
N LEU A 397 -18.67 -20.71 5.69
CA LEU A 397 -18.58 -19.38 6.30
C LEU A 397 -19.35 -19.30 7.62
N ALA A 398 -20.52 -19.95 7.70
CA ALA A 398 -21.30 -20.02 8.94
C ALA A 398 -20.58 -20.75 10.09
N ALA A 399 -19.57 -21.57 9.78
CA ALA A 399 -18.78 -22.30 10.77
C ALA A 399 -17.62 -21.49 11.36
N ILE A 400 -17.35 -20.28 10.85
CA ILE A 400 -16.31 -19.39 11.39
C ILE A 400 -16.62 -19.07 12.87
N PRO A 401 -15.64 -19.19 13.79
CA PRO A 401 -15.87 -18.96 15.21
C PRO A 401 -16.38 -17.56 15.52
N LYS A 402 -17.23 -17.47 16.54
CA LYS A 402 -17.87 -16.22 17.00
C LYS A 402 -16.88 -15.14 17.47
N GLY A 403 -15.64 -15.51 17.79
CA GLY A 403 -14.58 -14.57 18.15
C GLY A 403 -14.12 -13.70 16.98
N VAL A 404 -14.33 -14.15 15.73
CA VAL A 404 -13.95 -13.40 14.54
C VAL A 404 -14.93 -12.25 14.34
N ILE A 405 -14.38 -11.03 14.26
CA ILE A 405 -15.12 -9.78 14.03
C ILE A 405 -14.75 -9.12 12.70
N ALA A 406 -13.61 -9.50 12.11
CA ALA A 406 -13.14 -8.98 10.84
C ALA A 406 -12.73 -10.14 9.91
N LEU A 407 -13.30 -10.16 8.71
CA LEU A 407 -13.12 -11.22 7.73
C LEU A 407 -12.67 -10.65 6.39
N ASN A 408 -11.64 -11.24 5.80
CA ASN A 408 -11.17 -10.91 4.47
C ASN A 408 -11.43 -12.06 3.48
N LEU A 409 -12.27 -11.79 2.47
CA LEU A 409 -12.60 -12.67 1.34
C LEU A 409 -12.17 -12.06 0.00
N SER A 410 -11.25 -11.09 0.01
CA SER A 410 -10.71 -10.47 -1.20
C SER A 410 -10.05 -11.50 -2.14
N GLN A 411 -9.91 -11.17 -3.43
CA GLN A 411 -9.22 -12.03 -4.41
C GLN A 411 -9.81 -13.44 -4.51
N SER A 412 -11.11 -13.59 -4.28
CA SER A 412 -11.80 -14.89 -4.35
C SER A 412 -12.65 -15.03 -5.61
N ASN A 413 -12.52 -14.10 -6.57
CA ASN A 413 -13.27 -14.07 -7.84
C ASN A 413 -14.79 -14.19 -7.68
N LEU A 414 -15.35 -13.69 -6.58
CA LEU A 414 -16.78 -13.86 -6.26
C LEU A 414 -17.73 -13.25 -7.30
N GLY A 415 -17.26 -12.31 -8.14
CA GLY A 415 -18.02 -11.78 -9.27
C GLY A 415 -18.27 -12.77 -10.41
N GLU A 416 -17.70 -13.99 -10.37
CA GLU A 416 -18.05 -15.07 -11.29
C GLU A 416 -19.31 -15.85 -10.87
N LYS A 417 -19.83 -15.62 -9.65
CA LYS A 417 -21.08 -16.20 -9.19
C LYS A 417 -22.28 -15.50 -9.81
N SER A 418 -23.38 -16.24 -9.94
CA SER A 418 -24.69 -15.62 -10.18
C SER A 418 -25.11 -14.77 -8.97
N VAL A 419 -26.04 -13.85 -9.20
CA VAL A 419 -26.56 -12.96 -8.14
C VAL A 419 -27.16 -13.79 -7.00
N ASP A 420 -27.97 -14.80 -7.31
CA ASP A 420 -28.63 -15.64 -6.29
C ASP A 420 -27.63 -16.46 -5.46
N GLU A 421 -26.61 -17.03 -6.11
CA GLU A 421 -25.53 -17.73 -5.41
C GLU A 421 -24.77 -16.80 -4.47
N LEU A 422 -24.46 -15.58 -4.91
CA LEU A 422 -23.71 -14.63 -4.09
C LEU A 422 -24.56 -14.02 -2.97
N ILE A 423 -25.86 -13.82 -3.19
CA ILE A 423 -26.82 -13.49 -2.11
C ILE A 423 -26.77 -14.56 -1.02
N GLN A 424 -26.83 -15.84 -1.40
CA GLN A 424 -26.76 -16.95 -0.45
C GLN A 424 -25.45 -16.92 0.35
N ILE A 425 -24.32 -16.75 -0.33
CA ILE A 425 -22.98 -16.68 0.29
C ILE A 425 -22.87 -15.50 1.26
N LEU A 426 -23.26 -14.30 0.82
CA LEU A 426 -23.16 -13.07 1.62
C LEU A 426 -24.12 -13.08 2.81
N GLY A 427 -25.31 -13.69 2.66
CA GLY A 427 -26.27 -13.89 3.74
C GLY A 427 -25.80 -14.88 4.81
N ALA A 428 -24.84 -15.73 4.49
CA ALA A 428 -24.26 -16.70 5.42
C ALA A 428 -23.05 -16.17 6.22
N ILE A 429 -22.65 -14.92 5.99
CA ILE A 429 -21.60 -14.28 6.79
C ILE A 429 -22.05 -14.27 8.27
N PRO A 430 -21.21 -14.71 9.21
CA PRO A 430 -21.59 -14.74 10.62
C PRO A 430 -21.99 -13.36 11.13
N GLY A 431 -23.05 -13.30 11.94
CA GLY A 431 -23.52 -12.05 12.57
C GLY A 431 -22.54 -11.42 13.57
N THR A 432 -21.40 -12.06 13.86
CA THR A 432 -20.32 -11.47 14.67
C THR A 432 -19.39 -10.57 13.85
N ILE A 433 -19.41 -10.69 12.52
CA ILE A 433 -18.57 -9.89 11.64
C ILE A 433 -19.08 -8.45 11.60
N THR A 434 -18.16 -7.51 11.85
CA THR A 434 -18.36 -6.07 11.76
C THR A 434 -17.58 -5.44 10.61
N SER A 435 -16.46 -6.06 10.20
CA SER A 435 -15.67 -5.63 9.06
C SER A 435 -15.52 -6.77 8.04
N LEU A 436 -15.94 -6.52 6.80
CA LEU A 436 -15.86 -7.49 5.71
C LEU A 436 -15.08 -6.90 4.53
N ASP A 437 -14.04 -7.60 4.09
CA ASP A 437 -13.30 -7.25 2.89
C ASP A 437 -13.71 -8.12 1.70
N LEU A 438 -14.35 -7.49 0.70
CA LEU A 438 -14.74 -8.05 -0.59
C LEU A 438 -13.98 -7.40 -1.74
N SER A 439 -12.85 -6.75 -1.47
CA SER A 439 -12.07 -6.08 -2.50
C SER A 439 -11.52 -7.08 -3.53
N ASP A 440 -11.28 -6.61 -4.75
CA ASP A 440 -10.60 -7.40 -5.79
C ASP A 440 -11.32 -8.74 -6.10
N ASN A 441 -12.65 -8.72 -6.20
CA ASN A 441 -13.50 -9.87 -6.51
C ASN A 441 -14.17 -9.78 -7.90
N GLY A 442 -13.92 -8.72 -8.68
CA GLY A 442 -14.51 -8.53 -10.00
C GLY A 442 -16.02 -8.25 -9.98
N LEU A 443 -16.48 -7.48 -8.98
CA LEU A 443 -17.90 -7.17 -8.79
C LEU A 443 -18.48 -6.17 -9.83
N ASP A 444 -17.67 -5.65 -10.76
CA ASP A 444 -18.11 -4.77 -11.85
C ASP A 444 -18.99 -5.45 -12.91
N LYS A 445 -19.06 -6.78 -12.87
CA LYS A 445 -19.95 -7.60 -13.70
C LYS A 445 -21.43 -7.45 -13.35
N PHE A 446 -21.74 -7.04 -12.13
CA PHE A 446 -23.12 -6.85 -11.67
C PHE A 446 -23.64 -5.46 -12.02
N THR A 447 -24.91 -5.39 -12.36
CA THR A 447 -25.64 -4.12 -12.52
C THR A 447 -25.78 -3.41 -11.17
N PRO A 448 -26.03 -2.08 -11.16
CA PRO A 448 -26.28 -1.35 -9.92
C PRO A 448 -27.44 -1.93 -9.08
N ALA A 449 -28.48 -2.46 -9.73
CA ALA A 449 -29.61 -3.07 -9.04
C ALA A 449 -29.21 -4.39 -8.35
N GLU A 450 -28.40 -5.22 -9.00
CA GLU A 450 -27.90 -6.47 -8.44
C GLU A 450 -26.92 -6.21 -7.29
N LEU A 451 -26.01 -5.24 -7.42
CA LEU A 451 -25.12 -4.82 -6.33
C LEU A 451 -25.91 -4.39 -5.09
N VAL A 452 -27.05 -3.71 -5.26
CA VAL A 452 -27.95 -3.36 -4.16
C VAL A 452 -28.54 -4.62 -3.50
N LEU A 453 -28.94 -5.64 -4.27
CA LEU A 453 -29.42 -6.91 -3.70
C LEU A 453 -28.32 -7.62 -2.91
N LEU A 454 -27.09 -7.65 -3.45
CA LEU A 454 -25.92 -8.22 -2.77
C LEU A 454 -25.63 -7.52 -1.44
N LEU A 455 -25.66 -6.18 -1.41
CA LEU A 455 -25.45 -5.41 -0.18
C LEU A 455 -26.58 -5.59 0.85
N LYS A 456 -27.81 -5.82 0.42
CA LYS A 456 -28.93 -6.17 1.32
C LYS A 456 -28.75 -7.54 1.96
N ALA A 457 -28.12 -8.48 1.25
CA ALA A 457 -27.86 -9.82 1.76
C ALA A 457 -26.81 -9.83 2.89
N ILE A 458 -25.85 -8.89 2.87
CA ILE A 458 -24.83 -8.79 3.91
C ILE A 458 -25.47 -8.44 5.26
N PRO A 459 -25.17 -9.19 6.34
CA PRO A 459 -25.70 -8.94 7.67
C PRO A 459 -25.54 -7.49 8.12
N ALA A 460 -26.55 -6.96 8.79
CA ALA A 460 -26.55 -5.58 9.30
C ALA A 460 -25.45 -5.32 10.34
N THR A 461 -24.92 -6.37 10.97
CA THR A 461 -23.78 -6.31 11.89
C THR A 461 -22.50 -5.83 11.21
N VAL A 462 -22.37 -6.05 9.88
CA VAL A 462 -21.23 -5.60 9.09
C VAL A 462 -21.33 -4.10 8.84
N THR A 463 -20.65 -3.32 9.67
CA THR A 463 -20.63 -1.85 9.64
C THR A 463 -19.54 -1.28 8.73
N SER A 464 -18.60 -2.11 8.28
CA SER A 464 -17.55 -1.74 7.32
C SER A 464 -17.42 -2.81 6.23
N ILE A 465 -17.60 -2.41 4.97
CA ILE A 465 -17.51 -3.27 3.79
C ILE A 465 -16.49 -2.66 2.83
N ASN A 466 -15.38 -3.34 2.60
CA ASN A 466 -14.42 -2.94 1.58
C ASN A 466 -14.80 -3.53 0.23
N LEU A 467 -15.21 -2.68 -0.72
CA LEU A 467 -15.50 -3.04 -2.12
C LEU A 467 -14.40 -2.53 -3.06
N GLY A 468 -13.22 -2.21 -2.54
CA GLY A 468 -12.15 -1.63 -3.34
C GLY A 468 -11.64 -2.55 -4.45
N LYS A 469 -10.96 -1.99 -5.45
CA LYS A 469 -10.34 -2.76 -6.56
C LYS A 469 -11.30 -3.72 -7.32
N ASN A 470 -12.61 -3.52 -7.24
CA ASN A 470 -13.61 -4.29 -7.98
C ASN A 470 -13.94 -3.69 -9.35
N ASN A 471 -13.17 -2.71 -9.82
CA ASN A 471 -13.36 -2.04 -11.11
C ASN A 471 -14.75 -1.39 -11.31
N LEU A 472 -15.48 -1.10 -10.23
CA LEU A 472 -16.88 -0.64 -10.29
C LEU A 472 -17.10 0.62 -11.13
N PHE A 473 -16.08 1.46 -11.33
CA PHE A 473 -16.18 2.70 -12.12
C PHE A 473 -15.37 2.64 -13.43
N THR A 474 -14.73 1.49 -13.69
CA THR A 474 -13.90 1.29 -14.87
C THR A 474 -14.75 1.27 -16.13
N ASN A 475 -14.32 2.01 -17.16
CA ASN A 475 -15.01 2.14 -18.44
C ASN A 475 -16.46 2.64 -18.36
N LYS A 476 -16.85 3.29 -17.24
CA LYS A 476 -18.17 3.93 -17.08
C LYS A 476 -18.10 5.43 -17.33
N THR A 477 -19.10 5.96 -18.01
CA THR A 477 -19.35 7.40 -18.16
C THR A 477 -19.70 8.04 -16.81
N ILE A 478 -19.65 9.38 -16.74
CA ILE A 478 -20.01 10.11 -15.52
C ILE A 478 -21.45 9.79 -15.08
N ILE A 479 -22.39 9.71 -16.03
CA ILE A 479 -23.81 9.44 -15.75
C ILE A 479 -23.98 8.04 -15.14
N GLU A 480 -23.30 7.03 -15.68
CA GLU A 480 -23.36 5.66 -15.17
C GLU A 480 -22.74 5.55 -13.77
N ARG A 481 -21.64 6.29 -13.51
CA ARG A 481 -21.02 6.36 -12.18
C ARG A 481 -21.95 7.01 -11.17
N ASP A 482 -22.54 8.15 -11.51
CA ASP A 482 -23.48 8.87 -10.65
C ASP A 482 -24.71 8.00 -10.34
N PHE A 483 -25.21 7.27 -11.34
CA PHE A 483 -26.32 6.33 -11.16
C PHE A 483 -25.95 5.18 -10.21
N LEU A 484 -24.76 4.59 -10.37
CA LEU A 484 -24.26 3.57 -9.45
C LEU A 484 -24.11 4.13 -8.02
N LEU A 485 -23.45 5.26 -7.84
CA LEU A 485 -23.26 5.90 -6.53
C LEU A 485 -24.61 6.22 -5.86
N LYS A 486 -25.57 6.74 -6.62
CA LYS A 486 -26.94 7.00 -6.14
C LYS A 486 -27.64 5.71 -5.72
N SER A 487 -27.40 4.61 -6.42
CA SER A 487 -27.98 3.30 -6.09
C SER A 487 -27.37 2.72 -4.79
N LEU A 488 -26.08 2.96 -4.55
CA LEU A 488 -25.38 2.51 -3.34
C LEU A 488 -25.60 3.43 -2.13
N GLN A 489 -26.00 4.69 -2.36
CA GLN A 489 -26.20 5.71 -1.32
C GLN A 489 -26.99 5.22 -0.09
N PRO A 490 -28.10 4.45 -0.20
CA PRO A 490 -28.86 3.99 0.97
C PRO A 490 -28.06 3.09 1.93
N PHE A 491 -27.01 2.42 1.42
CA PHE A 491 -26.13 1.53 2.16
C PHE A 491 -24.88 2.23 2.69
N GLU A 492 -24.60 3.43 2.17
CA GLU A 492 -23.49 4.28 2.58
C GLU A 492 -23.88 5.14 3.79
N GLN A 493 -24.02 4.50 4.95
CA GLN A 493 -24.23 5.17 6.23
C GLN A 493 -22.94 5.14 7.05
N ASN A 494 -22.53 6.28 7.60
CA ASN A 494 -21.33 6.40 8.46
C ASN A 494 -20.04 5.83 7.83
N GLY A 495 -19.92 5.90 6.50
CA GLY A 495 -18.76 5.39 5.78
C GLY A 495 -18.79 3.89 5.48
N ARG A 496 -19.92 3.20 5.66
CA ARG A 496 -20.01 1.73 5.61
C ARG A 496 -19.34 1.12 4.38
N LEU A 497 -19.38 1.73 3.20
CA LEU A 497 -18.74 1.20 1.98
C LEU A 497 -17.42 1.90 1.68
N GLN A 498 -16.36 1.11 1.54
CA GLN A 498 -15.06 1.58 1.09
C GLN A 498 -14.92 1.29 -0.41
N LEU A 499 -15.02 2.33 -1.24
CA LEU A 499 -14.99 2.21 -2.71
C LEU A 499 -13.60 2.55 -3.29
N ALA A 500 -12.53 2.39 -2.51
CA ALA A 500 -11.18 2.79 -2.90
C ALA A 500 -10.68 2.03 -4.13
N ARG A 501 -9.91 2.69 -5.00
CA ARG A 501 -9.21 2.05 -6.14
C ARG A 501 -10.12 1.37 -7.20
N ASN A 502 -11.41 1.72 -7.27
CA ASN A 502 -12.38 1.13 -8.20
C ASN A 502 -12.41 1.69 -9.64
N GLY A 503 -11.58 2.68 -9.99
CA GLY A 503 -11.75 3.35 -11.29
C GLY A 503 -11.56 4.86 -11.28
N GLU A 504 -11.66 5.49 -10.11
CA GLU A 504 -11.88 6.94 -9.98
C GLU A 504 -11.13 7.58 -8.81
N ALA A 505 -10.59 8.80 -9.02
CA ALA A 505 -9.90 9.59 -8.00
C ALA A 505 -10.86 10.09 -6.90
N ALA A 506 -10.44 10.06 -5.63
CA ALA A 506 -11.28 10.43 -4.48
C ALA A 506 -11.89 11.84 -4.58
N PHE A 507 -11.16 12.77 -5.19
CA PHE A 507 -11.63 14.11 -5.53
C PHE A 507 -12.88 14.11 -6.45
N ALA A 508 -12.89 13.27 -7.50
CA ALA A 508 -14.02 13.20 -8.43
C ALA A 508 -15.30 12.71 -7.74
N ARG A 509 -15.18 11.78 -6.79
CA ARG A 509 -16.28 11.29 -5.97
C ARG A 509 -16.86 12.35 -5.01
N ALA A 510 -16.01 13.22 -4.47
CA ALA A 510 -16.46 14.23 -3.50
C ALA A 510 -16.95 15.53 -4.15
N LEU A 511 -16.53 15.83 -5.38
CA LEU A 511 -16.79 17.10 -6.05
C LEU A 511 -18.29 17.39 -6.20
N LEU A 512 -19.07 16.46 -6.77
CA LEU A 512 -20.50 16.68 -7.04
C LEU A 512 -21.39 16.73 -5.79
N PRO A 513 -21.27 15.82 -4.80
CA PRO A 513 -22.02 15.91 -3.55
C PRO A 513 -21.72 17.20 -2.79
N MET A 514 -20.46 17.60 -2.72
CA MET A 514 -20.05 18.83 -2.04
C MET A 514 -20.58 20.07 -2.74
N LEU A 515 -20.52 20.15 -4.08
CA LEU A 515 -21.13 21.23 -4.85
C LEU A 515 -22.67 21.27 -4.69
N SER A 516 -23.32 20.12 -4.52
CA SER A 516 -24.75 20.02 -4.24
C SER A 516 -25.10 20.57 -2.84
N LEU A 517 -24.28 20.27 -1.82
CA LEU A 517 -24.46 20.80 -0.46
C LEU A 517 -24.27 22.33 -0.40
N VAL A 518 -23.35 22.87 -1.20
CA VAL A 518 -23.22 24.34 -1.40
C VAL A 518 -24.47 24.91 -2.06
N LYS A 519 -24.95 24.29 -3.15
CA LYS A 519 -26.17 24.76 -3.86
C LYS A 519 -27.43 24.70 -3.00
N GLN A 520 -27.49 23.77 -2.05
CA GLN A 520 -28.60 23.62 -1.10
C GLN A 520 -28.44 24.51 0.15
N ASN A 521 -27.42 25.37 0.22
CA ASN A 521 -27.05 26.17 1.39
C ASN A 521 -26.88 25.34 2.69
N LYS A 522 -26.58 24.03 2.56
CA LYS A 522 -26.35 23.14 3.71
C LYS A 522 -24.92 23.20 4.22
N LEU A 523 -23.97 23.57 3.35
CA LEU A 523 -22.58 23.81 3.71
C LEU A 523 -22.09 25.11 3.05
N PRO A 524 -21.40 25.99 3.80
CA PRO A 524 -20.70 27.13 3.24
C PRO A 524 -19.70 26.70 2.17
N PHE A 525 -19.64 27.47 1.09
CA PHE A 525 -18.73 27.26 -0.02
C PHE A 525 -17.27 27.11 0.44
N ASP A 526 -16.85 27.90 1.42
CA ASP A 526 -15.49 27.93 1.95
C ASP A 526 -15.10 26.61 2.65
N ILE A 527 -16.06 25.97 3.35
CA ILE A 527 -15.87 24.67 4.01
C ILE A 527 -15.74 23.57 2.96
N VAL A 528 -16.61 23.60 1.96
CA VAL A 528 -16.59 22.64 0.85
C VAL A 528 -15.31 22.75 0.03
N SER A 529 -14.86 23.97 -0.27
CA SER A 529 -13.60 24.17 -0.98
C SER A 529 -12.39 23.75 -0.14
N HIS A 530 -12.43 23.94 1.19
CA HIS A 530 -11.40 23.43 2.10
C HIS A 530 -11.38 21.90 2.14
N ILE A 531 -12.53 21.23 2.23
CA ILE A 531 -12.62 19.75 2.22
C ILE A 531 -12.21 19.18 0.87
N LEU A 532 -12.68 19.75 -0.25
CA LEU A 532 -12.24 19.36 -1.58
C LEU A 532 -10.74 19.62 -1.76
N GLY A 533 -10.21 20.71 -1.18
CA GLY A 533 -8.79 21.01 -1.07
C GLY A 533 -8.01 19.98 -0.23
N LEU A 534 -8.58 19.45 0.84
CA LEU A 534 -8.00 18.38 1.66
C LEU A 534 -8.03 17.03 0.96
N LEU A 535 -9.11 16.71 0.24
CA LEU A 535 -9.21 15.53 -0.62
C LEU A 535 -8.31 15.62 -1.87
N LEU A 536 -7.85 16.84 -2.19
CA LEU A 536 -6.77 17.13 -3.13
C LEU A 536 -5.38 17.02 -2.51
N SER A 537 -5.21 17.04 -1.18
CA SER A 537 -3.92 17.23 -0.52
C SER A 537 -3.40 15.93 0.12
N ASN A 538 -2.34 15.33 -0.44
CA ASN A 538 -0.98 15.52 0.08
C ASN A 538 -0.80 16.90 0.77
N PRO A 539 -0.57 16.99 2.10
CA PRO A 539 -0.86 18.16 2.96
C PRO A 539 0.00 19.45 2.76
N GLY A 540 0.51 19.75 1.56
CA GLY A 540 1.49 20.84 1.35
C GLY A 540 1.08 22.02 0.47
N ASN A 541 0.00 21.98 -0.33
CA ASN A 541 -0.12 22.90 -1.47
C ASN A 541 -1.22 23.98 -1.34
N LYS A 542 -0.89 25.10 -0.66
CA LYS A 542 -1.78 26.27 -0.47
C LYS A 542 -2.23 26.95 -1.78
N SER A 543 -1.56 26.70 -2.91
CA SER A 543 -1.85 27.35 -4.20
C SER A 543 -3.08 26.78 -4.93
N GLU A 544 -3.36 25.48 -4.75
CA GLU A 544 -4.49 24.82 -5.41
C GLU A 544 -5.83 25.15 -4.75
N ILE A 545 -5.83 25.35 -3.43
CA ILE A 545 -7.00 25.84 -2.69
C ILE A 545 -7.40 27.24 -3.18
N ALA A 546 -6.42 28.11 -3.45
CA ALA A 546 -6.66 29.47 -3.96
C ALA A 546 -7.20 29.47 -5.39
N LEU A 547 -6.70 28.60 -6.27
CA LEU A 547 -7.16 28.49 -7.65
C LEU A 547 -8.56 27.85 -7.74
N LEU A 548 -8.85 26.88 -6.87
CA LEU A 548 -10.17 26.24 -6.77
C LEU A 548 -11.21 27.20 -6.18
N ASN A 549 -10.86 27.95 -5.12
CA ASN A 549 -11.68 29.05 -4.59
C ASN A 549 -12.02 30.06 -5.70
N ASN A 550 -11.05 30.40 -6.55
CA ASN A 550 -11.26 31.30 -7.69
C ASN A 550 -12.21 30.72 -8.74
N LYS A 551 -12.04 29.44 -9.11
CA LYS A 551 -12.89 28.80 -10.13
C LYS A 551 -14.31 28.53 -9.64
N ILE A 552 -14.50 28.21 -8.37
CA ILE A 552 -15.85 28.01 -7.83
C ILE A 552 -16.52 29.36 -7.55
N ALA A 553 -15.77 30.39 -7.12
CA ALA A 553 -16.29 31.77 -7.10
C ALA A 553 -16.75 32.21 -8.51
N GLN A 554 -15.98 31.93 -9.56
CA GLN A 554 -16.38 32.18 -10.95
C GLN A 554 -17.60 31.35 -11.39
N SER A 555 -17.76 30.13 -10.88
CA SER A 555 -18.91 29.27 -11.17
C SER A 555 -20.20 29.80 -10.51
N VAL A 556 -20.12 30.27 -9.26
CA VAL A 556 -21.23 30.95 -8.56
C VAL A 556 -21.59 32.27 -9.23
N MET A 557 -20.64 32.97 -9.86
CA MET A 557 -20.87 34.19 -10.64
C MET A 557 -21.61 33.95 -11.98
N SER A 558 -21.75 32.71 -12.47
CA SER A 558 -22.22 32.44 -13.83
C SER A 558 -23.72 32.12 -13.99
N LYS A 559 -24.52 32.13 -12.92
CA LYS A 559 -25.99 32.00 -13.04
C LYS A 559 -26.71 33.16 -12.37
N ASN A 560 -27.12 34.09 -13.24
CA ASN A 560 -27.97 35.26 -13.03
C ASN A 560 -27.26 36.43 -12.34
N GLY A 561 -26.65 37.28 -13.18
CA GLY A 561 -25.99 38.52 -12.80
C GLY A 561 -26.92 39.55 -12.14
N LEU A 562 -27.12 39.42 -10.83
CA LEU A 562 -27.48 40.50 -9.93
C LEU A 562 -26.84 40.23 -8.57
N LEU A 563 -25.68 40.86 -8.34
CA LEU A 563 -25.09 40.94 -7.02
C LEU A 563 -25.84 42.02 -6.24
N ILE A 564 -26.25 41.67 -5.01
CA ILE A 564 -26.57 42.61 -3.93
C ILE A 564 -25.35 43.54 -3.79
N LYS A 565 -25.46 44.72 -4.41
CA LYS A 565 -24.37 45.69 -4.57
C LYS A 565 -24.33 46.71 -3.44
N GLN A 566 -24.84 46.38 -2.26
CA GLN A 566 -24.83 47.29 -1.11
C GLN A 566 -24.26 46.59 0.11
N GLY A 567 -22.97 46.82 0.37
CA GLY A 567 -22.38 46.40 1.65
C GLY A 567 -20.86 46.53 1.74
N TYR A 568 -20.13 46.43 0.62
CA TYR A 568 -18.66 46.35 0.68
C TYR A 568 -17.97 47.33 -0.26
N SER A 569 -18.20 48.63 -0.01
CA SER A 569 -17.20 49.65 -0.33
C SER A 569 -17.12 50.66 0.81
N ARG A 570 -16.28 50.39 1.80
CA ARG A 570 -15.62 51.46 2.56
C ARG A 570 -14.40 50.89 3.29
N ASN A 571 -13.27 51.51 2.99
CA ASN A 571 -11.96 51.41 3.62
C ASN A 571 -11.01 50.38 3.01
N GLY A 572 -10.31 50.85 1.97
CA GLY A 572 -9.18 50.18 1.35
C GLY A 572 -8.04 49.93 2.33
N ALA A 573 -7.76 48.65 2.53
CA ALA A 573 -6.46 48.08 2.84
C ALA A 573 -6.58 46.58 2.49
N SER A 574 -5.63 46.06 1.71
CA SER A 574 -5.74 44.77 1.02
C SER A 574 -6.04 43.59 1.97
N PHE A 575 -7.08 42.84 1.63
CA PHE A 575 -7.49 41.58 2.28
C PHE A 575 -6.34 40.55 2.40
N PHE A 576 -5.35 40.63 1.51
CA PHE A 576 -4.17 39.77 1.50
C PHE A 576 -3.18 40.05 2.66
N GLN A 577 -3.20 41.25 3.25
CA GLN A 577 -2.34 41.58 4.38
C GLN A 577 -2.90 41.07 5.73
N ARG A 578 -4.22 40.79 5.80
CA ARG A 578 -4.87 40.22 7.01
C ARG A 578 -4.87 38.70 7.02
N LEU A 579 -4.74 38.05 5.87
CA LEU A 579 -4.59 36.60 5.77
C LEU A 579 -3.25 36.11 6.34
N SER A 580 -2.17 36.90 6.26
CA SER A 580 -0.88 36.51 6.86
C SER A 580 -0.92 36.54 8.40
N MET A 581 -1.76 37.39 9.00
CA MET A 581 -1.96 37.44 10.45
C MET A 581 -2.83 36.28 10.96
N TYR A 582 -3.70 35.70 10.12
CA TYR A 582 -4.61 34.61 10.51
C TYR A 582 -3.98 33.21 10.46
N PHE A 583 -2.83 33.02 9.81
CA PHE A 583 -2.22 31.70 9.57
C PHE A 583 -0.85 31.46 10.23
N GLY A 584 -0.52 32.22 11.28
CA GLY A 584 0.51 31.82 12.23
C GLY A 584 -0.06 30.79 13.22
N ASP A 585 0.52 29.59 13.22
CA ASP A 585 0.38 28.51 14.21
C ASP A 585 -0.95 27.69 14.20
N SER A 586 -0.88 26.49 13.63
CA SER A 586 -1.98 25.55 13.38
C SER A 586 -2.40 24.71 14.60
N THR A 587 -1.56 24.60 15.62
CA THR A 587 -1.78 23.69 16.76
C THR A 587 -2.66 24.33 17.84
N SER A 588 -2.47 25.63 18.08
CA SER A 588 -3.28 26.46 18.99
C SER A 588 -4.76 26.57 18.55
N LYS A 589 -5.00 26.59 17.24
CA LYS A 589 -6.34 26.83 16.66
C LYS A 589 -7.21 25.58 16.57
N MET A 590 -6.61 24.40 16.42
CA MET A 590 -7.32 23.11 16.56
C MET A 590 -7.88 22.96 17.98
N ASN A 591 -7.11 23.36 18.98
CA ASN A 591 -7.56 23.36 20.38
C ASN A 591 -8.66 24.41 20.63
N THR A 592 -8.61 25.55 19.94
CA THR A 592 -9.64 26.58 20.03
C THR A 592 -10.97 26.14 19.39
N LEU A 593 -10.92 25.44 18.25
CA LEU A 593 -12.09 24.83 17.59
C LEU A 593 -12.68 23.69 18.43
N LYS A 594 -11.84 22.82 18.99
CA LYS A 594 -12.27 21.76 19.93
C LYS A 594 -12.91 22.35 21.20
N ASN A 595 -12.34 23.43 21.74
CA ASN A 595 -12.90 24.11 22.91
C ASN A 595 -14.23 24.81 22.60
N ARG A 596 -14.39 25.40 21.40
CA ARG A 596 -15.67 25.99 20.97
C ARG A 596 -16.75 24.92 20.71
N ALA A 597 -16.39 23.78 20.12
CA ALA A 597 -17.30 22.65 19.95
C ALA A 597 -17.72 22.02 21.29
N ARG A 598 -16.81 21.95 22.27
CA ARG A 598 -17.13 21.52 23.65
C ARG A 598 -18.10 22.44 24.37
N ASN A 599 -17.99 23.75 24.13
CA ASN A 599 -18.80 24.75 24.82
C ASN A 599 -20.16 25.00 24.15
N ASN A 600 -20.38 24.53 22.91
CA ASN A 600 -21.67 24.62 22.23
C ASN A 600 -21.92 23.40 21.31
N PRO A 601 -22.38 22.26 21.86
CA PRO A 601 -22.45 20.98 21.15
C PRO A 601 -23.49 20.90 20.04
N GLU A 602 -24.45 21.84 19.96
CA GLU A 602 -25.43 21.87 18.87
C GLU A 602 -25.01 22.70 17.65
N SER A 603 -23.85 23.38 17.74
CA SER A 603 -23.31 24.22 16.66
C SER A 603 -23.01 23.41 15.38
N ALA A 604 -23.11 24.09 14.23
CA ALA A 604 -22.80 23.48 12.94
C ALA A 604 -21.34 23.00 12.88
N GLU A 605 -20.39 23.66 13.56
CA GLU A 605 -19.00 23.19 13.67
C GLU A 605 -18.86 21.90 14.48
N ALA A 606 -19.62 21.73 15.57
CA ALA A 606 -19.60 20.50 16.38
C ALA A 606 -20.17 19.31 15.59
N LYS A 607 -21.31 19.50 14.90
CA LYS A 607 -21.92 18.48 14.03
C LYS A 607 -21.05 18.17 12.80
N THR A 608 -20.30 19.15 12.29
CA THR A 608 -19.34 18.97 11.17
C THR A 608 -18.09 18.21 11.61
N LEU A 609 -17.54 18.47 12.80
CA LEU A 609 -16.46 17.67 13.39
C LEU A 609 -16.91 16.22 13.63
N GLU A 610 -18.12 16.02 14.13
CA GLU A 610 -18.70 14.69 14.36
C GLU A 610 -18.93 13.92 13.04
N HIS A 611 -19.30 14.63 11.96
CA HIS A 611 -19.56 14.02 10.64
C HIS A 611 -18.29 13.78 9.80
N PHE A 612 -17.22 14.59 9.95
CA PHE A 612 -16.01 14.51 9.13
C PHE A 612 -14.75 14.00 9.86
N CYS A 613 -14.65 14.06 11.19
CA CYS A 613 -13.48 13.55 11.91
C CYS A 613 -13.50 12.04 12.15
N LEU A 614 -14.49 11.30 11.64
CA LEU A 614 -14.59 9.86 11.86
C LEU A 614 -13.56 8.99 11.11
N ARG A 615 -12.62 9.53 10.31
CA ARG A 615 -11.67 8.69 9.52
C ARG A 615 -10.27 9.27 9.30
N VAL A 616 -9.69 9.91 10.29
CA VAL A 616 -8.21 10.01 10.36
C VAL A 616 -7.76 9.59 11.74
N HIS A 617 -7.76 8.28 11.97
CA HIS A 617 -6.78 7.57 12.78
C HIS A 617 -6.63 6.15 12.22
#